data_AF-E1WW35-F1
#
_entry.id   AF-E1WW35-F1
#
_cell.length_a   1.000
_cell.length_b   1.000
_cell.length_c   1.000
_cell.angle_alpha   90.00
_cell.angle_beta   90.00
_cell.angle_gamma   90.00
#
_symmetry.space_group_name_H-M   'P 1'
#
loop_
_entity.id
_entity.type
_entity.pdbx_description
1 polymer ?
#
loop_
_entity_poly.entity_id
_entity_poly.type
_entity_poly.pdbx_seq_one_letter_code
_entity_poly.pdbx_strand_id
1 'polypeptide(L)'
;MCKMEITDLIKGMESANVSDIYIFLHEDGPVAFDASAAHLLCYFPEMEMESVFCSDSKRHRIIQGFALEPVLERLAQYPCLVDDDCIRIMGVL
;
A
#
# COMPACT_ATOMS: atom_id res chain seq x y z
N MET A 1 8.67 9.05 -18.74
CA MET A 1 9.34 8.55 -17.53
C MET A 1 8.28 7.88 -16.68
N CYS A 2 8.45 6.60 -16.36
CA CYS A 2 7.66 5.97 -15.31
C CYS A 2 8.03 6.66 -14.00
N LYS A 3 7.05 7.21 -13.30
CA LYS A 3 7.30 8.00 -12.09
C LYS A 3 7.56 7.11 -10.87
N MET A 4 7.14 5.85 -10.92
CA MET A 4 7.15 4.95 -9.79
C MET A 4 7.63 3.56 -10.18
N GLU A 5 8.53 3.00 -9.38
CA GLU A 5 9.02 1.64 -9.55
C GLU A 5 8.04 0.65 -8.90
N ILE A 6 7.68 -0.40 -9.64
CA ILE A 6 6.89 -1.52 -9.11
C ILE A 6 7.67 -2.81 -9.29
N THR A 7 8.02 -3.46 -8.18
CA THR A 7 8.82 -4.68 -8.17
C THR A 7 7.96 -5.91 -8.41
N ASP A 8 8.59 -7.03 -8.78
CA ASP A 8 7.90 -8.32 -8.89
C ASP A 8 7.30 -8.77 -7.57
N LEU A 9 7.91 -8.39 -6.43
CA LEU A 9 7.38 -8.62 -5.10
C LEU A 9 6.04 -7.91 -4.89
N ILE A 10 5.98 -6.59 -5.16
CA ILE A 10 4.75 -5.79 -5.02
C ILE A 10 3.62 -6.38 -5.87
N LYS A 11 3.92 -6.67 -7.15
CA LYS A 11 2.95 -7.28 -8.08
C LYS A 11 2.45 -8.63 -7.58
N GLY A 12 3.36 -9.48 -7.10
CA GLY A 12 3.02 -10.78 -6.55
C GLY A 12 2.09 -10.68 -5.34
N MET A 13 2.46 -9.83 -4.37
CA MET A 13 1.67 -9.60 -3.15
C MET A 13 0.29 -9.04 -3.48
N GLU A 14 0.19 -7.95 -4.25
CA GLU A 14 -1.08 -7.31 -4.57
C GLU A 14 -2.00 -8.18 -5.43
N SER A 15 -1.43 -9.00 -6.34
CA SER A 15 -2.25 -9.89 -7.18
C SER A 15 -2.97 -11.00 -6.40
N ALA A 16 -2.41 -11.41 -5.26
CA ALA A 16 -2.95 -12.43 -4.37
C ALA A 16 -3.62 -11.84 -3.13
N ASN A 17 -3.58 -10.51 -2.97
CA ASN A 17 -4.08 -9.83 -1.79
C ASN A 17 -5.61 -9.73 -1.81
N VAL A 18 -6.26 -10.33 -0.83
CA VAL A 18 -7.72 -10.34 -0.70
C VAL A 18 -8.19 -9.65 0.58
N SER A 19 -7.35 -9.56 1.61
CA SER A 19 -7.76 -9.17 2.96
C SER A 19 -6.68 -8.49 3.79
N ASP A 20 -5.56 -8.13 3.20
CA ASP A 20 -4.45 -7.52 3.92
C ASP A 20 -4.21 -6.11 3.38
N ILE A 21 -3.53 -5.28 4.16
CA ILE A 21 -2.97 -4.01 3.70
C ILE A 21 -1.45 -4.14 3.75
N TYR A 22 -0.83 -4.04 2.58
CA TYR A 22 0.61 -3.89 2.44
C TYR A 22 0.94 -2.41 2.24
N ILE A 23 1.83 -1.90 3.10
CA ILE A 23 2.41 -0.56 3.02
C ILE A 23 3.88 -0.75 2.71
N PHE A 24 4.28 -0.45 1.48
CA PHE A 24 5.66 -0.56 1.03
C PHE A 24 6.43 0.71 1.41
N LEU A 25 7.67 0.52 1.86
CA LEU A 25 8.54 1.62 2.29
C LEU A 25 9.39 2.08 1.10
N HIS A 26 8.88 3.06 0.36
CA HIS A 26 9.60 3.64 -0.78
C HIS A 26 10.52 4.79 -0.33
N GLU A 27 11.50 5.16 -1.16
CA GLU A 27 12.42 6.28 -0.85
C GLU A 27 11.68 7.60 -0.58
N ASP A 28 10.56 7.83 -1.27
CA ASP A 28 9.71 9.02 -1.14
C ASP A 28 8.67 8.93 -0.01
N GLY A 29 8.64 7.80 0.72
CA GLY A 29 7.72 7.54 1.82
C GLY A 29 6.85 6.29 1.64
N PRO A 30 5.92 6.05 2.57
CA PRO A 30 5.06 4.89 2.54
C PRO A 30 4.06 4.94 1.38
N VAL A 31 3.83 3.79 0.76
CA VAL A 31 2.89 3.66 -0.36
C VAL A 31 2.11 2.35 -0.28
N ALA A 32 0.81 2.43 -0.55
CA ALA A 32 -0.05 1.27 -0.74
C ALA A 32 -0.45 1.18 -2.21
N PHE A 33 -0.46 -0.04 -2.77
CA PHE A 33 -0.84 -0.31 -4.15
C PHE A 33 -2.19 -1.03 -4.22
N ASP A 34 -2.89 -0.86 -5.33
CA ASP A 34 -4.07 -1.59 -5.78
C ASP A 34 -5.04 -2.06 -4.69
N ALA A 35 -4.98 -3.32 -4.27
CA ALA A 35 -5.91 -3.88 -3.29
C ALA A 35 -5.66 -3.27 -1.90
N SER A 36 -4.39 -3.17 -1.50
CA SER A 36 -4.01 -2.49 -0.26
C SER A 36 -4.44 -1.03 -0.25
N ALA A 37 -4.33 -0.32 -1.37
CA ALA A 37 -4.80 1.06 -1.49
C ALA A 37 -6.32 1.15 -1.33
N ALA A 38 -7.07 0.22 -1.92
CA ALA A 38 -8.53 0.17 -1.76
C ALA A 38 -8.94 -0.12 -0.31
N HIS A 39 -8.29 -1.09 0.35
CA HIS A 39 -8.55 -1.41 1.75
C HIS A 39 -8.19 -0.23 2.66
N LEU A 40 -7.05 0.42 2.43
CA LEU A 40 -6.64 1.57 3.23
C LEU A 40 -7.68 2.71 3.13
N LEU A 41 -8.24 2.96 1.94
CA LEU A 41 -9.28 3.98 1.75
C LEU A 41 -10.56 3.70 2.54
N CYS A 42 -10.87 2.42 2.84
CA CYS A 42 -12.01 2.07 3.69
C CYS A 42 -11.84 2.54 5.15
N TYR A 43 -10.61 2.61 5.65
CA TYR A 43 -10.29 3.07 7.02
C TYR A 43 -9.86 4.54 7.07
N PHE A 44 -9.42 5.09 5.94
CA PHE A 44 -8.96 6.47 5.80
C PHE A 44 -9.59 7.10 4.55
N PRO A 45 -10.90 7.39 4.55
CA PRO A 45 -11.59 8.01 3.42
C PRO A 45 -11.08 9.41 3.09
N GLU A 46 -10.31 10.03 3.99
CA GLU A 46 -9.61 11.30 3.79
C GLU A 46 -8.38 11.21 2.87
N MET A 47 -7.86 10.00 2.59
CA MET A 47 -6.70 9.82 1.72
C MET A 47 -7.07 9.93 0.24
N GLU A 48 -6.12 10.38 -0.58
CA GLU A 48 -6.30 10.47 -2.04
C GLU A 48 -5.68 9.26 -2.75
N MET A 49 -6.50 8.57 -3.56
CA MET A 49 -6.04 7.50 -4.42
C MET A 49 -5.73 8.03 -5.82
N GLU A 50 -4.52 7.81 -6.28
CA GLU A 50 -4.03 8.24 -7.59
C GLU A 50 -3.90 7.05 -8.55
N SER A 51 -4.03 7.31 -9.86
CA SER A 51 -3.69 6.33 -10.90
C SER A 51 -2.36 6.71 -11.56
N VAL A 52 -1.32 5.93 -11.27
CA VAL A 52 0.07 6.21 -11.69
C VAL A 52 0.55 5.18 -12.71
N PHE A 53 1.35 5.63 -13.67
CA PHE A 53 2.01 4.76 -14.64
C PHE A 53 3.37 4.30 -14.10
N CYS A 54 3.50 2.99 -13.88
CA CYS A 54 4.64 2.37 -13.20
C CYS A 54 5.67 1.78 -14.17
N SER A 55 6.81 1.34 -13.65
CA SER A 55 7.94 0.79 -14.42
C SER A 55 7.59 -0.44 -15.28
N ASP A 56 6.52 -1.16 -14.94
CA ASP A 56 6.01 -2.29 -15.72
C ASP A 56 5.13 -1.88 -16.93
N SER A 57 5.06 -0.58 -17.23
CA SER A 57 4.24 0.02 -18.29
C SER A 57 2.73 -0.16 -18.10
N LYS A 58 2.27 -0.37 -16.87
CA LYS A 58 0.85 -0.42 -16.52
C LYS A 58 0.46 0.72 -15.59
N ARG A 59 -0.86 0.92 -15.47
CA ARG A 59 -1.45 1.83 -14.49
C ARG A 59 -1.78 1.05 -13.23
N HIS A 60 -1.30 1.55 -12.10
CA HIS A 60 -1.65 1.07 -10.77
C HIS A 60 -2.41 2.15 -10.01
N ARG A 61 -3.30 1.72 -9.12
CA ARG A 61 -3.93 2.61 -8.16
C ARG A 61 -3.05 2.65 -6.92
N ILE A 62 -2.72 3.84 -6.43
CA ILE A 62 -1.86 4.00 -5.26
C ILE A 62 -2.43 5.01 -4.29
N ILE A 63 -2.05 4.87 -3.03
CA ILE A 63 -2.14 5.94 -2.03
C ILE A 63 -0.72 6.15 -1.51
N GLN A 64 -0.23 7.39 -1.55
CA GLN A 64 1.13 7.76 -1.16
C GLN A 64 1.14 9.08 -0.39
N GLY A 65 2.26 9.41 0.25
CA GLY A 65 2.44 10.70 0.94
C GLY A 65 1.66 10.83 2.24
N PHE A 66 1.14 9.74 2.79
CA PHE A 66 0.51 9.70 4.10
C PHE A 66 1.52 9.47 5.23
N ALA A 67 1.18 9.92 6.44
CA ALA A 67 1.99 9.63 7.62
C ALA A 67 1.72 8.19 8.09
N LEU A 68 2.79 7.45 8.39
CA LEU A 68 2.68 6.05 8.79
C LEU A 68 2.14 5.88 10.22
N GLU A 69 2.55 6.72 11.17
CA GLU A 69 2.15 6.59 12.59
C GLU A 69 0.63 6.60 12.79
N PRO A 70 -0.15 7.55 12.23
CA PRO A 70 -1.61 7.52 12.36
C PRO A 70 -2.26 6.28 11.74
N VAL A 71 -1.64 5.71 10.70
CA VAL A 71 -2.14 4.49 10.07
C VAL A 71 -1.99 3.29 11.00
N LEU A 72 -0.80 3.16 11.60
CA LEU A 72 -0.52 2.08 12.54
C LEU A 72 -1.36 2.19 13.81
N GLU A 73 -1.59 3.40 14.34
CA GLU A 73 -2.42 3.61 15.52
C GLU A 73 -3.89 3.20 15.29
N ARG A 74 -4.49 3.61 14.17
CA ARG A 74 -5.90 3.29 13.86
C ARG A 74 -6.12 1.82 13.52
N LEU A 75 -5.07 1.14 13.03
CA LEU A 75 -5.11 -0.28 12.67
C LEU A 75 -4.44 -1.17 13.72
N ALA A 76 -4.12 -0.65 14.91
CA ALA A 76 -3.39 -1.36 15.96
C ALA A 76 -4.11 -2.62 16.48
N GLN A 77 -5.44 -2.71 16.29
CA GLN A 77 -6.22 -3.92 16.61
C GLN A 77 -5.93 -5.10 15.68
N TYR A 78 -5.34 -4.86 14.50
CA TYR A 78 -5.03 -5.90 13.54
C TYR A 78 -3.61 -6.43 13.73
N PRO A 79 -3.38 -7.74 13.55
CA PRO A 79 -2.03 -8.29 13.52
C PRO A 79 -1.17 -7.59 12.46
N CYS A 80 0.03 -7.17 12.85
CA CYS A 80 0.96 -6.45 12.00
C CYS A 80 2.30 -7.18 11.91
N LEU A 81 2.79 -7.38 10.70
CA LEU A 81 4.14 -7.87 10.41
C LEU A 81 4.94 -6.73 9.77
N VAL A 82 6.15 -6.52 10.25
CA VAL A 82 7.07 -5.51 9.74
C VAL A 82 8.28 -6.23 9.16
N ASP A 83 8.57 -5.94 7.91
CA ASP A 83 9.76 -6.39 7.18
C ASP A 83 10.53 -5.17 6.67
N ASP A 84 11.72 -5.39 6.12
CA ASP A 84 12.58 -4.32 5.58
C ASP A 84 11.92 -3.60 4.40
N ASP A 85 11.13 -4.34 3.60
CA ASP A 85 10.51 -3.82 2.38
C ASP A 85 9.07 -3.30 2.59
N CYS A 86 8.35 -3.84 3.58
CA CYS A 86 6.95 -3.49 3.78
C CYS A 86 6.42 -3.78 5.19
N ILE A 87 5.33 -3.09 5.52
CA ILE A 87 4.49 -3.36 6.66
C ILE A 87 3.21 -4.02 6.16
N ARG A 88 2.90 -5.20 6.70
CA ARG A 88 1.69 -5.96 6.37
C ARG A 88 0.75 -5.97 7.57
N ILE A 89 -0.44 -5.42 7.38
CA ILE A 89 -1.55 -5.45 8.33
C ILE A 89 -2.53 -6.52 7.86
N MET A 90 -2.75 -7.54 8.69
CA MET A 90 -3.43 -8.78 8.27
C MET A 90 -4.90 -8.83 8.69
N GLY A 91 -5.74 -9.43 7.84
CA GLY A 91 -7.13 -9.72 8.17
C GLY A 91 -8.01 -8.48 8.29
N VAL A 92 -7.70 -7.46 7.49
CA VAL A 92 -8.49 -6.23 7.32
C VAL A 92 -9.61 -6.50 6.32
N LEU A 93 -10.84 -6.35 6.80
CA LEU A 93 -12.11 -6.51 6.06
C LEU A 93 -13.06 -5.40 6.48
#